data_AF-A0A661JG96-F1
#
_entry.id   AF-A0A661JG96-F1
#
_cell.length_a   1.000
_cell.length_b   1.000
_cell.length_c   1.000
_cell.angle_alpha   90.00
_cell.angle_beta   90.00
_cell.angle_gamma   90.00
#
_symmetry.space_group_name_H-M   'P 1'
#
loop_
_entity.id
_entity.type
_entity.pdbx_description
1 polymer ?
#
loop_
_entity_poly.entity_id
_entity_poly.type
_entity_poly.pdbx_seq_one_letter_code
_entity_poly.pdbx_strand_id
1 'polypeptide(L)'
;MKKILTVAGSDSCGGAGIQADLKTIALMGEYGLSVITALTAQNTQGVFGIHPVPLDFIASQWDTVVADLSVDAVKTGMLWDRDVIELIARRLKKSDIPIKVFD
;
A
#
# COMPACT_ATOMS: atom_id res chain seq x y z
N MET A 1 12.74 -7.73 13.35
CA MET A 1 11.41 -7.33 12.87
C MET A 1 11.55 -7.00 11.40
N LYS A 2 10.86 -7.75 10.53
CA LYS A 2 10.76 -7.48 9.11
C LYS A 2 9.92 -6.23 8.87
N LYS A 3 10.26 -5.48 7.82
CA LYS A 3 9.51 -4.31 7.37
C LYS A 3 8.69 -4.68 6.15
N ILE A 4 7.37 -4.65 6.28
CA ILE A 4 6.43 -5.05 5.24
C ILE A 4 5.70 -3.82 4.73
N LEU A 5 5.82 -3.56 3.43
CA LEU A 5 5.17 -2.44 2.77
C LEU A 5 3.84 -2.86 2.16
N THR A 6 2.74 -2.26 2.62
CA THR A 6 1.46 -2.33 1.91
C THR A 6 1.33 -1.17 0.92
N VAL A 7 0.85 -1.46 -0.29
CA VAL A 7 0.46 -0.49 -1.32
C VAL A 7 -1.01 -0.69 -1.64
N ALA A 8 -1.89 0.12 -1.05
CA ALA A 8 -3.33 -0.07 -1.17
C ALA A 8 -4.12 1.22 -0.87
N GLY A 9 -5.44 1.15 -1.04
CA GLY A 9 -6.36 2.19 -0.57
C GLY A 9 -6.52 2.21 0.95
N SER A 10 -6.95 3.34 1.48
CA SER A 10 -7.29 3.54 2.89
C SER A 10 -8.79 3.34 3.13
N ASP A 11 -9.15 2.40 3.99
CA ASP A 11 -10.52 2.15 4.47
C ASP A 11 -10.78 2.92 5.77
N SER A 12 -11.80 3.78 5.76
CA SER A 12 -12.21 4.58 6.92
C SER A 12 -12.70 3.75 8.13
N CYS A 13 -13.26 2.56 7.92
CA CYS A 13 -13.65 1.67 9.02
C CYS A 13 -12.48 0.87 9.59
N GLY A 14 -11.39 0.79 8.84
CA GLY A 14 -10.20 0.01 9.17
C GLY A 14 -10.41 -1.51 9.21
N GLY A 15 -11.42 -2.02 8.49
CA GLY A 15 -11.68 -3.45 8.31
C GLY A 15 -10.99 -4.03 7.07
N ALA A 16 -10.61 -3.18 6.11
CA ALA A 16 -9.87 -3.53 4.90
C ALA A 16 -8.72 -2.52 4.65
N GLY A 17 -8.20 -2.48 3.42
CA GLY A 17 -7.20 -1.51 2.98
C GLY A 17 -5.89 -1.55 3.79
N ILE A 18 -5.14 -0.45 3.76
CA ILE A 18 -3.88 -0.35 4.51
C ILE A 18 -4.09 -0.56 6.02
N GLN A 19 -5.27 -0.24 6.56
CA GLN A 19 -5.58 -0.42 7.98
C GLN A 19 -5.60 -1.90 8.37
N ALA A 20 -6.26 -2.76 7.59
CA ALA A 20 -6.26 -4.19 7.83
C ALA A 20 -4.87 -4.80 7.60
N ASP A 21 -4.15 -4.32 6.57
CA ASP A 21 -2.79 -4.74 6.28
C ASP A 21 -1.85 -4.44 7.46
N LEU A 22 -1.83 -3.18 7.93
CA LEU A 22 -0.97 -2.74 9.04
C LEU A 22 -1.32 -3.45 10.35
N LYS A 23 -2.62 -3.66 10.65
CA LYS A 23 -3.05 -4.46 11.81
C LYS A 23 -2.53 -5.89 11.71
N THR A 24 -2.65 -6.52 10.54
CA THR A 24 -2.18 -7.89 10.32
C THR A 24 -0.66 -7.99 10.49
N ILE A 25 0.09 -7.06 9.88
CA ILE A 25 1.56 -7.00 10.00
C ILE A 25 1.96 -6.84 11.48
N ALA A 26 1.32 -5.93 12.21
CA ALA A 26 1.60 -5.71 13.63
C ALA A 26 1.25 -6.94 14.50
N LEU A 27 0.13 -7.61 14.23
CA LEU A 27 -0.27 -8.84 14.94
C LEU A 27 0.72 -9.99 14.70
N MET A 28 1.42 -10.00 13.57
CA MET A 28 2.48 -10.96 13.26
C MET A 28 3.84 -10.57 13.90
N GLY A 29 3.88 -9.49 14.67
CA GLY A 29 5.10 -9.00 15.32
C GLY A 29 6.08 -8.31 14.36
N GLU A 30 5.60 -7.87 13.20
CA GLU A 30 6.39 -7.21 12.16
C GLU A 30 6.08 -5.71 12.03
N TYR A 31 6.91 -4.95 11.31
CA TYR A 31 6.77 -3.50 11.16
C TYR A 31 6.06 -3.15 9.85
N GLY A 32 4.93 -2.45 9.93
CA GLY A 32 4.14 -2.05 8.77
C GLY A 32 4.57 -0.70 8.19
N LEU A 33 4.73 -0.66 6.87
CA LEU A 33 4.95 0.54 6.06
C LEU A 33 3.79 0.69 5.08
N SER A 34 3.49 1.91 4.62
CA SER A 34 2.36 2.13 3.70
C SER A 34 2.66 3.11 2.57
N VAL A 35 2.15 2.80 1.38
CA VAL A 35 1.91 3.74 0.28
C VAL A 35 0.41 3.73 -0.01
N ILE A 36 -0.22 4.89 0.09
CA ILE A 36 -1.67 5.03 -0.09
C ILE A 36 -1.99 5.41 -1.53
N THR A 37 -2.85 4.63 -2.18
CA THR A 37 -3.25 4.82 -3.60
C THR A 37 -4.53 5.63 -3.75
N ALA A 38 -5.45 5.51 -2.78
CA ALA A 38 -6.70 6.26 -2.71
C ALA A 38 -7.23 6.28 -1.28
N LEU A 39 -7.98 7.33 -0.94
CA LEU A 39 -8.79 7.35 0.28
C LEU A 39 -10.22 6.93 -0.07
N THR A 40 -10.85 6.11 0.76
CA THR A 40 -12.27 5.76 0.61
C THR A 40 -13.09 6.30 1.77
N ALA A 41 -14.19 6.97 1.44
CA ALA A 41 -15.29 7.20 2.36
C ALA A 41 -16.09 5.89 2.42
N GLN A 42 -15.64 4.97 3.27
CA GLN A 42 -16.11 3.59 3.33
C GLN A 42 -16.62 3.24 4.72
N ASN A 43 -17.67 2.43 4.77
CA ASN A 43 -18.09 1.76 5.99
C ASN A 43 -18.53 0.32 5.71
N THR A 44 -19.07 -0.36 6.72
CA THR A 44 -19.49 -1.77 6.62
C THR A 44 -20.66 -2.02 5.65
N GLN A 45 -21.32 -0.96 5.16
CA GLN A 45 -22.42 -1.04 4.18
C GLN A 45 -21.97 -0.73 2.75
N GLY A 46 -20.76 -0.19 2.55
CA GLY A 46 -20.23 0.08 1.22
C GLY A 46 -19.25 1.24 1.15
N VAL A 47 -18.91 1.60 -0.09
CA VAL A 47 -18.03 2.73 -0.45
C VAL A 47 -18.89 3.85 -1.04
N PHE A 48 -18.80 5.04 -0.48
CA PHE A 48 -19.63 6.19 -0.85
C PHE A 48 -18.83 7.30 -1.53
N GLY A 49 -17.50 7.21 -1.51
CA GLY A 49 -16.63 8.17 -2.16
C GLY A 49 -15.21 7.62 -2.25
N ILE A 50 -14.52 7.98 -3.34
CA ILE A 50 -13.14 7.61 -3.57
C ILE A 50 -12.41 8.90 -3.92
N HIS A 51 -11.32 9.18 -3.21
CA HIS A 51 -10.41 10.28 -3.48
C HIS A 51 -9.07 9.70 -3.93
N PRO A 52 -8.79 9.65 -5.25
CA PRO A 52 -7.54 9.14 -5.78
C PRO A 52 -6.36 9.99 -5.30
N VAL A 53 -5.27 9.34 -4.90
CA VAL A 53 -4.03 10.05 -4.61
C VAL A 53 -3.32 10.36 -5.93
N PRO A 54 -2.81 11.59 -6.14
CA PRO A 54 -2.05 11.93 -7.34
C PRO A 54 -0.88 10.97 -7.59
N LEU A 55 -0.67 10.60 -8.86
CA LEU A 55 0.30 9.57 -9.25
C LEU A 55 1.74 9.92 -8.85
N ASP A 56 2.11 11.19 -9.00
CA ASP A 56 3.41 11.73 -8.58
C ASP A 56 3.60 11.60 -7.07
N PHE A 57 2.55 11.85 -6.29
CA PHE A 57 2.59 11.69 -4.84
C PHE A 57 2.65 10.22 -4.40
N ILE A 58 2.01 9.29 -5.12
CA ILE A 58 2.19 7.84 -4.90
C ILE A 58 3.66 7.46 -5.15
N ALA A 59 4.28 7.99 -6.20
CA ALA A 59 5.69 7.77 -6.49
C ALA A 59 6.59 8.34 -5.38
N SER A 60 6.30 9.55 -4.90
CA SER A 60 7.04 10.17 -3.80
C SER A 60 6.93 9.39 -2.49
N GLN A 61 5.75 8.88 -2.14
CA GLN A 61 5.57 8.01 -0.97
C GLN A 61 6.45 6.77 -1.08
N TRP A 62 6.38 6.06 -2.21
CA TRP A 62 7.21 4.87 -2.44
C TRP A 62 8.69 5.19 -2.32
N ASP A 63 9.17 6.20 -3.06
CA ASP A 63 10.59 6.54 -3.13
C ASP A 63 11.15 6.96 -1.78
N THR A 64 10.37 7.73 -1.00
CA THR A 64 10.77 8.15 0.34
C THR A 64 10.92 6.95 1.28
N VAL A 65 9.96 6.03 1.27
CA VAL A 65 9.97 4.85 2.14
C VAL A 65 11.12 3.91 1.79
N VAL A 66 11.29 3.57 0.50
CA VAL A 66 12.31 2.59 0.08
C VAL A 66 13.73 3.15 0.12
N ALA A 67 13.90 4.48 0.07
CA ALA A 67 15.21 5.11 0.22
C ALA A 67 15.71 5.12 1.67
N ASP A 68 14.81 5.16 2.65
CA ASP A 68 15.14 5.18 4.08
C ASP A 68 15.18 3.76 4.70
N LEU A 69 14.26 2.88 4.27
CA LEU A 69 14.01 1.62 4.96
C LEU A 69 14.24 0.41 4.04
N SER A 70 15.01 -0.57 4.53
CA SER A 70 15.10 -1.91 3.91
C SER A 70 13.74 -2.61 3.97
N VAL A 71 13.06 -2.74 2.84
CA VAL A 71 11.75 -3.41 2.73
C VAL A 71 11.93 -4.90 2.44
N ASP A 72 11.45 -5.75 3.35
CA ASP A 72 11.59 -7.20 3.25
C ASP A 72 10.48 -7.86 2.43
N ALA A 73 9.30 -7.24 2.38
CA ALA A 73 8.17 -7.72 1.60
C ALA A 73 7.26 -6.57 1.16
N VAL A 74 6.62 -6.73 0.01
CA VAL A 74 5.55 -5.84 -0.46
C VAL A 74 4.27 -6.64 -0.66
N LYS A 75 3.15 -6.06 -0.23
CA LYS A 75 1.80 -6.47 -0.59
C LYS A 75 1.11 -5.35 -1.35
N THR A 76 0.46 -5.64 -2.46
CA THR A 76 -0.45 -4.70 -3.13
C THR A 76 -1.90 -5.09 -2.84
N GLY A 77 -2.77 -4.09 -2.67
CA GLY A 77 -4.22 -4.26 -2.70
C GLY A 77 -4.85 -3.40 -3.78
N MET A 78 -5.95 -2.70 -3.49
CA MET A 78 -6.61 -1.80 -4.45
C MET A 78 -5.65 -0.72 -4.99
N LEU A 79 -5.34 -0.79 -6.30
CA LEU A 79 -4.50 0.20 -7.00
C LEU A 79 -5.30 1.25 -7.79
N TRP A 80 -6.62 1.07 -7.89
CA TRP A 80 -7.61 1.99 -8.47
C TRP A 80 -7.52 2.25 -10.00
N ASP A 81 -6.33 2.54 -10.54
CA ASP A 81 -6.17 2.98 -11.93
C ASP A 81 -4.93 2.37 -12.63
N ARG A 82 -4.96 2.32 -13.97
CA ARG A 82 -3.88 1.77 -14.83
C ARG A 82 -2.55 2.45 -14.55
N ASP A 83 -2.53 3.77 -14.45
CA ASP A 83 -1.28 4.51 -14.28
C ASP A 83 -0.59 4.16 -12.96
N VAL A 84 -1.37 3.94 -11.90
CA VAL A 84 -0.88 3.47 -10.60
C VAL A 84 -0.33 2.05 -10.72
N ILE A 85 -1.03 1.14 -11.41
CA ILE A 85 -0.55 -0.22 -11.65
C ILE A 85 0.80 -0.19 -12.39
N GLU A 86 0.92 0.60 -13.46
CA GLU A 86 2.16 0.72 -14.23
C GLU A 86 3.30 1.34 -13.42
N LEU A 87 3.01 2.32 -12.56
CA LEU A 87 3.98 2.89 -11.63
C LEU A 87 4.50 1.82 -10.66
N ILE A 88 3.61 1.13 -9.95
CA ILE A 88 3.98 0.13 -8.94
C ILE A 88 4.71 -1.05 -9.58
N ALA A 89 4.26 -1.53 -10.75
CA ALA A 89 4.94 -2.57 -11.49
C ALA A 89 6.37 -2.17 -11.88
N ARG A 90 6.57 -0.93 -12.36
CA ARG A 90 7.91 -0.41 -12.70
C ARG A 90 8.82 -0.32 -11.47
N ARG A 91 8.30 0.11 -10.32
CA ARG A 91 9.05 0.20 -9.06
C ARG A 91 9.43 -1.19 -8.54
N LEU A 92 8.49 -2.14 -8.54
CA LEU A 92 8.73 -3.52 -8.13
C LEU A 92 9.72 -4.26 -9.03
N LYS A 93 9.73 -3.96 -10.33
CA LYS A 93 10.71 -4.55 -11.27
C LYS A 93 12.13 -4.04 -11.03
N LYS A 94 12.27 -2.81 -10.51
CA LYS A 94 13.56 -2.18 -10.22
C LYS A 94 14.05 -2.41 -8.79
N SER A 95 13.22 -2.95 -7.90
CA SER A 95 13.58 -3.15 -6.50
C SER A 95 14.08 -4.57 -6.25
N ASP A 96 15.00 -4.69 -5.28
CA ASP A 96 15.53 -5.99 -4.82
C ASP A 96 14.64 -6.62 -3.73
N ILE A 97 13.38 -6.17 -3.61
CA ILE A 97 12.45 -6.66 -2.57
C ILE A 97 12.13 -8.14 -2.85
N PRO A 98 12.42 -9.06 -1.92
CA PRO A 98 12.41 -10.49 -2.22
C PRO A 98 10.99 -11.07 -2.30
N ILE A 99 10.06 -10.60 -1.47
CA ILE A 99 8.71 -11.15 -1.37
C ILE A 99 7.69 -10.15 -1.92
N LYS A 100 6.86 -10.60 -2.86
CA LYS A 100 5.85 -9.78 -3.54
C LYS A 100 4.51 -10.54 -3.52
N VAL A 101 3.49 -9.95 -2.91
CA VAL A 101 2.13 -10.51 -2.83
C VAL A 101 1.18 -9.57 -3.55
N PHE A 102 0.37 -10.10 -4.47
CA PHE A 102 -0.64 -9.35 -5.21
C PHE A 102 -2.01 -9.92 -4.84
N ASP A 103 -2.86 -9.08 -4.26
CA ASP A 103 -4.27 -9.36 -3.94
C ASP A 103 -5.18 -8.82 -5.06
#